data_AF-A0A7Y2D1I8-F1
#
_entry.id   AF-A0A7Y2D1I8-F1
#
_cell.length_a   1.000
_cell.length_b   1.000
_cell.length_c   1.000
_cell.angle_alpha   90.00
_cell.angle_beta   90.00
_cell.angle_gamma   90.00
#
_symmetry.space_group_name_H-M   'P 1'
#
loop_
_entity.id
_entity.type
_entity.pdbx_description
1 polymer ?
#
loop_
_entity_poly.entity_id
_entity_poly.type
_entity_poly.pdbx_seq_one_letter_code
_entity_poly.pdbx_strand_id
1 'polypeptide(L)'
;HERMETLAEYAQRGKNGDRYEKLEFDKEITFDKITDVFHAAVGHDEDQPSHLHVMDTDICATRCTEEYGNPCERFCPAAVYEMEEDSETGRKELKINFSNCVHCKTCDIMDPYQIINWVTPEGGGGPDYKGM
;
A
#
# COMPACT_ATOMS: atom_id res chain seq x y z
N HIS A 1 -10.79 -9.14 3.72
CA HIS A 1 -11.65 -7.94 3.59
C HIS A 1 -12.83 -7.88 4.59
N GLU A 2 -13.53 -8.97 4.93
CA GLU A 2 -14.77 -8.97 5.75
C GLU A 2 -14.73 -8.27 7.13
N ARG A 3 -13.53 -8.00 7.67
CA ARG A 3 -13.34 -7.32 8.96
C ARG A 3 -12.87 -5.87 8.82
N MET A 4 -12.80 -5.34 7.60
CA MET A 4 -12.40 -3.96 7.37
C MET A 4 -13.57 -3.03 7.68
N GLU A 5 -13.38 -2.16 8.67
CA GLU A 5 -14.34 -1.13 9.03
C GLU A 5 -14.26 0.02 8.01
N THR A 6 -15.42 0.56 7.63
CA THR A 6 -15.54 1.82 6.90
C THR A 6 -15.13 3.00 7.79
N LEU A 7 -14.80 4.15 7.18
CA LEU A 7 -14.53 5.38 7.92
C LEU A 7 -15.72 5.82 8.78
N ALA A 8 -16.95 5.56 8.33
CA ALA A 8 -18.17 5.86 9.07
C ALA A 8 -18.32 5.00 10.33
N GLU A 9 -18.08 3.69 10.22
CA GLU A 9 -18.10 2.76 11.37
C GLU A 9 -16.97 3.08 12.36
N TYR A 10 -15.76 3.34 11.84
CA TYR A 10 -14.61 3.73 12.66
C TYR A 10 -14.89 5.02 13.46
N ALA A 11 -15.53 6.02 12.84
CA ALA A 11 -15.87 7.28 13.51
C ALA A 11 -16.87 7.10 14.66
N GLN A 12 -17.80 6.14 14.56
CA GLN A 12 -18.79 5.85 15.59
C GLN A 12 -18.19 5.20 16.84
N ARG A 13 -17.06 4.49 16.70
CA ARG A 13 -16.39 3.77 17.82
C ARG A 13 -15.72 4.71 18.83
N GLY A 14 -15.75 6.03 18.57
CA GLY A 14 -15.04 7.05 19.33
C GLY A 14 -13.58 7.11 18.91
N LYS A 15 -13.10 8.32 18.58
CA LYS A 15 -11.67 8.52 18.30
C LYS A 15 -10.89 8.23 19.58
N ASN A 16 -10.19 7.10 19.64
CA ASN A 16 -8.87 7.16 20.25
C ASN A 16 -8.11 8.17 19.38
N GLY A 17 -7.70 9.30 19.95
CA GLY A 17 -6.88 10.30 19.24
C GLY A 17 -5.74 9.59 18.52
N ASP A 18 -5.18 10.22 17.48
CA ASP A 18 -4.16 9.58 16.66
C ASP A 18 -2.97 9.17 17.55
N ARG A 19 -2.95 7.88 17.91
CA ARG A 19 -2.00 7.30 18.85
C ARG A 19 -0.57 7.51 18.37
N TYR A 20 -0.40 7.73 17.07
CA TYR A 20 0.85 7.85 16.38
C TYR A 20 1.10 9.28 15.85
N GLU A 21 0.27 10.27 16.23
CA GLU A 21 0.41 11.67 15.77
C GLU A 21 1.80 12.26 16.06
N LYS A 22 2.42 11.81 17.17
CA LYS A 22 3.75 12.25 17.62
C LYS A 22 4.84 11.18 17.40
N LEU A 23 4.56 10.16 16.59
CA LEU A 23 5.56 9.15 16.27
C LEU A 23 6.59 9.77 15.32
N GLU A 24 7.84 9.84 15.78
CA GLU A 24 8.98 10.22 14.96
C GLU A 24 9.72 8.95 14.52
N PHE A 25 10.23 8.94 13.29
CA PHE A 25 11.05 7.84 12.76
C PHE A 25 12.53 8.21 12.90
N ASP A 26 13.16 7.75 13.98
CA ASP A 26 14.56 8.06 14.32
C ASP A 26 15.60 7.27 13.52
N LYS A 27 15.18 6.21 12.81
CA LYS A 27 16.02 5.27 12.07
C LYS A 27 17.03 4.52 12.96
N GLU A 28 16.75 4.43 14.26
CA GLU A 28 17.51 3.63 15.22
C GLU A 28 16.62 2.54 15.84
N ILE A 29 15.46 2.93 16.35
CA ILE A 29 14.45 2.03 16.94
C ILE A 29 13.19 2.00 16.09
N THR A 30 12.89 3.11 15.41
CA THR A 30 11.70 3.31 14.60
C THR A 30 12.09 3.68 13.17
N PHE A 31 11.46 3.05 12.19
CA PHE A 31 11.83 3.16 10.78
C PHE A 31 10.60 3.47 9.94
N ASP A 32 10.81 4.26 8.89
CA ASP A 32 9.80 4.48 7.86
C ASP A 32 9.81 3.31 6.85
N LYS A 33 8.69 3.16 6.12
CA LYS A 33 8.50 2.04 5.17
C LYS A 33 9.59 1.97 4.09
N ILE A 34 10.12 3.11 3.64
CA ILE A 34 11.13 3.12 2.57
C ILE A 34 12.48 2.63 3.11
N THR A 35 12.82 3.02 4.34
CA THR A 35 13.99 2.47 5.04
C THR A 35 13.86 0.95 5.22
N ASP A 36 12.68 0.44 5.57
CA ASP A 36 12.44 -1.01 5.67
C ASP A 36 12.54 -1.74 4.33
N VAL A 37 12.02 -1.14 3.25
CA VAL A 37 12.16 -1.65 1.88
C VAL A 37 13.63 -1.77 1.48
N PHE A 38 14.44 -0.78 1.82
CA PHE A 38 15.89 -0.82 1.59
C PHE A 38 16.56 -1.97 2.38
N HIS A 39 16.21 -2.17 3.66
CA HIS A 39 16.74 -3.27 4.46
C HIS A 39 16.30 -4.65 3.99
N ALA A 40 15.12 -4.75 3.37
CA ALA A 40 14.64 -5.97 2.71
C ALA A 40 15.42 -6.32 1.43
N ALA A 41 16.30 -5.41 0.96
CA ALA A 41 17.02 -5.53 -0.29
C ALA A 41 16.09 -5.92 -1.46
N VAL A 42 14.89 -5.31 -1.47
CA VAL A 42 13.88 -5.58 -2.50
C VAL A 42 14.34 -4.98 -3.83
N GLY A 43 14.10 -5.69 -4.92
CA GLY A 43 14.35 -5.17 -6.26
C GLY A 43 13.52 -5.88 -7.31
N HIS A 44 13.13 -5.14 -8.35
CA HIS A 44 12.49 -5.66 -9.54
C HIS A 44 13.08 -4.93 -10.74
N ASP A 45 13.13 -5.58 -11.90
CA ASP A 45 13.36 -4.88 -13.17
C ASP A 45 12.20 -3.90 -13.40
N GLU A 46 12.50 -2.62 -13.61
CA GLU A 46 11.50 -1.57 -13.80
C GLU A 46 10.86 -1.59 -15.20
N ASP A 47 11.52 -2.22 -16.17
CA ASP A 47 11.00 -2.38 -17.54
C ASP A 47 9.98 -3.55 -17.64
N GLN A 48 9.76 -4.29 -16.55
CA GLN A 48 8.76 -5.35 -16.49
C GLN A 48 7.36 -4.79 -16.18
N PRO A 49 6.28 -5.46 -16.63
CA PRO A 49 4.92 -5.05 -16.26
C PRO A 49 4.68 -5.22 -14.75
N SER A 50 3.93 -4.30 -14.15
CA SER A 50 3.49 -4.43 -12.76
C SER A 50 2.77 -5.78 -12.56
N HIS A 51 3.22 -6.52 -11.56
CA HIS A 51 2.62 -7.78 -11.12
C HIS A 51 1.45 -7.57 -10.14
N LEU A 52 1.04 -6.31 -9.96
CA LEU A 52 -0.05 -5.87 -9.11
C LEU A 52 -1.10 -5.25 -10.02
N HIS A 53 -2.08 -6.05 -10.41
CA HIS A 53 -3.12 -5.64 -11.33
C HIS A 53 -4.31 -5.09 -10.55
N VAL A 54 -4.58 -3.80 -10.70
CA VAL A 54 -5.78 -3.16 -10.15
C VAL A 54 -6.84 -3.12 -11.25
N MET A 55 -7.91 -3.89 -11.09
CA MET A 55 -8.92 -4.06 -12.15
C MET A 55 -9.67 -2.78 -12.50
N ASP A 56 -9.86 -1.89 -11.52
CA ASP A 56 -10.52 -0.60 -11.69
C ASP A 56 -9.88 0.45 -10.77
N THR A 57 -9.01 1.28 -11.33
CA THR A 57 -8.33 2.35 -10.59
C THR A 57 -9.26 3.51 -10.23
N ASP A 58 -10.42 3.64 -10.88
CA ASP A 58 -11.40 4.69 -10.58
C ASP A 58 -12.04 4.46 -9.20
N ILE A 59 -12.21 3.19 -8.80
CA ILE A 59 -12.63 2.82 -7.43
C ILE A 59 -11.63 3.36 -6.40
N CYS A 60 -10.32 3.26 -6.68
CA CYS A 60 -9.28 3.79 -5.79
C CYS A 60 -9.35 5.31 -5.67
N ALA A 61 -9.70 6.02 -6.73
CA ALA A 61 -9.79 7.48 -6.76
C ALA A 61 -11.15 8.04 -6.28
N THR A 62 -12.16 7.19 -6.07
CA THR A 62 -13.52 7.59 -5.65
C THR A 62 -13.97 6.84 -4.40
N ARG A 63 -14.63 5.71 -4.60
CA ARG A 63 -15.36 4.96 -3.58
C ARG A 63 -14.46 4.51 -2.44
N CYS A 64 -13.26 4.00 -2.77
CA CYS A 64 -12.32 3.53 -1.76
C CYS A 64 -11.78 4.67 -0.89
N THR A 65 -11.56 5.86 -1.48
CA THR A 65 -11.18 7.06 -0.74
C THR A 65 -12.28 7.48 0.23
N GLU A 66 -13.54 7.47 -0.21
CA GLU A 66 -14.68 7.91 0.60
C GLU A 66 -15.11 6.90 1.67
N GLU A 67 -15.22 5.62 1.31
CA GLU A 67 -15.73 4.57 2.19
C GLU A 67 -14.65 4.09 3.18
N TYR A 68 -13.39 3.97 2.75
CA TYR A 68 -12.31 3.34 3.51
C TYR A 68 -11.04 4.19 3.67
N GLY A 69 -10.92 5.31 2.94
CA GLY A 69 -9.73 6.17 2.99
C GLY A 69 -8.47 5.51 2.45
N ASN A 70 -8.58 4.78 1.33
CA ASN A 70 -7.46 4.10 0.65
C ASN A 70 -6.58 3.26 1.62
N PRO A 71 -7.14 2.23 2.26
CA PRO A 71 -6.44 1.46 3.30
C PRO A 71 -5.18 0.76 2.78
N CYS A 72 -5.03 0.60 1.47
CA CYS A 72 -3.83 0.05 0.83
C CYS A 72 -2.56 0.85 1.11
N GLU A 73 -2.65 2.17 1.27
CA GLU A 73 -1.52 3.01 1.68
C GLU A 73 -1.03 2.66 3.10
N ARG A 74 -1.92 2.13 3.94
CA ARG A 74 -1.62 1.78 5.33
C ARG A 74 -1.20 0.32 5.49
N PHE A 75 -2.02 -0.63 5.03
CA PHE A 75 -1.75 -2.06 5.22
C PHE A 75 -0.58 -2.57 4.38
N CYS A 76 -0.23 -1.88 3.28
CA CYS A 76 0.92 -2.28 2.49
C CYS A 76 2.19 -2.00 3.30
N PRO A 77 3.03 -3.02 3.57
CA PRO A 77 4.23 -2.82 4.36
C PRO A 77 5.34 -2.08 3.59
N ALA A 78 5.21 -1.94 2.27
CA ALA A 78 6.31 -1.54 1.39
C ALA A 78 6.02 -0.30 0.53
N ALA A 79 5.07 0.55 0.94
CA ALA A 79 4.73 1.79 0.24
C ALA A 79 4.52 1.62 -1.29
N VAL A 80 3.86 0.52 -1.67
CA VAL A 80 3.61 0.17 -3.06
C VAL A 80 2.47 0.98 -3.66
N TYR A 81 1.46 1.33 -2.85
CA TYR A 81 0.28 2.07 -3.30
C TYR A 81 0.34 3.47 -2.72
N GLU A 82 0.17 4.47 -3.58
CA GLU A 82 0.18 5.89 -3.24
C GLU A 82 -0.85 6.63 -4.08
N MET A 83 -1.63 7.52 -3.47
CA MET A 83 -2.57 8.40 -4.18
C MET A 83 -1.89 9.74 -4.52
N GLU A 84 -1.43 9.88 -5.76
CA GLU A 84 -0.79 11.12 -6.25
C GLU A 84 -1.80 12.03 -6.94
N GLU A 85 -1.59 13.35 -6.87
CA GLU A 85 -2.43 14.32 -7.58
C GLU A 85 -2.00 14.39 -9.05
N ASP A 86 -2.94 14.12 -9.95
CA ASP A 86 -2.74 14.28 -11.38
C ASP A 86 -2.56 15.76 -11.74
N SER A 87 -1.46 16.08 -12.41
CA SER A 87 -1.07 17.47 -12.67
C SER A 87 -1.98 18.22 -13.65
N GLU A 88 -2.77 17.51 -14.47
CA GLU A 88 -3.64 18.13 -15.47
C GLU A 88 -5.06 18.33 -14.94
N THR A 89 -5.56 17.38 -14.15
CA THR A 89 -6.93 17.33 -13.65
C THR A 89 -7.07 17.74 -12.19
N GLY A 90 -5.99 17.72 -11.41
CA GLY A 90 -6.00 17.92 -9.95
C GLY A 90 -6.67 16.78 -9.18
N ARG A 91 -7.00 15.68 -9.85
CA ARG A 91 -7.64 14.51 -9.24
C ARG A 91 -6.58 13.60 -8.64
N LYS A 92 -6.84 13.03 -7.45
CA LYS A 92 -5.97 11.98 -6.92
C LYS A 92 -6.14 10.67 -7.68
N GLU A 93 -5.06 10.13 -8.20
CA GLU A 93 -5.01 8.86 -8.93
C GLU A 93 -4.04 7.88 -8.27
N LEU A 94 -4.27 6.59 -8.48
CA LEU A 94 -3.44 5.54 -7.90
C LEU A 94 -2.12 5.40 -8.68
N LYS A 95 -1.01 5.56 -7.98
CA LYS A 95 0.32 5.14 -8.42
C LYS A 95 0.72 3.84 -7.75
N ILE A 96 1.33 2.95 -8.55
CA ILE A 96 1.79 1.63 -8.10
C ILE A 96 3.32 1.54 -8.25
N ASN A 97 4.02 1.68 -7.12
CA ASN A 97 5.47 1.51 -7.00
C ASN A 97 5.80 0.00 -6.84
N PHE A 98 5.49 -0.80 -7.87
CA PHE A 98 5.57 -2.27 -7.79
C PHE A 98 6.98 -2.79 -7.50
N SER A 99 8.03 -2.02 -7.84
CA SER A 99 9.41 -2.36 -7.54
C SER A 99 9.69 -2.52 -6.05
N ASN A 100 8.89 -1.89 -5.18
CA ASN A 100 9.00 -2.02 -3.73
C ASN A 100 8.35 -3.31 -3.18
N CYS A 101 7.62 -4.09 -3.99
CA CYS A 101 6.76 -5.16 -3.49
C CYS A 101 7.54 -6.29 -2.80
N VAL A 102 7.27 -6.54 -1.52
CA VAL A 102 7.89 -7.64 -0.74
C VAL A 102 7.13 -8.97 -0.83
N HIS A 103 6.19 -9.09 -1.76
CA HIS A 103 5.42 -10.32 -2.05
C HIS A 103 4.58 -10.89 -0.89
N CYS A 104 4.27 -10.07 0.12
CA CYS A 104 3.50 -10.49 1.32
C CYS A 104 2.04 -10.90 1.06
N LYS A 105 1.48 -10.54 -0.10
CA LYS A 105 0.06 -10.78 -0.51
C LYS A 105 -1.01 -10.07 0.32
N THR A 106 -0.65 -9.21 1.28
CA THR A 106 -1.63 -8.48 2.09
C THR A 106 -2.63 -7.69 1.25
N CYS A 107 -2.18 -7.07 0.15
CA CYS A 107 -3.04 -6.27 -0.72
C CYS A 107 -4.14 -7.09 -1.40
N ASP A 108 -3.82 -8.27 -1.89
CA ASP A 108 -4.76 -9.23 -2.48
C ASP A 108 -5.85 -9.65 -1.46
N ILE A 109 -5.44 -9.90 -0.21
CA ILE A 109 -6.32 -10.41 0.86
C ILE A 109 -7.16 -9.30 1.53
N MET A 110 -6.57 -8.13 1.73
CA MET A 110 -7.13 -7.07 2.58
C MET A 110 -7.86 -5.98 1.81
N ASP A 111 -7.70 -5.90 0.49
CA ASP A 111 -8.47 -4.95 -0.32
C ASP A 111 -9.98 -5.14 -0.12
N PRO A 112 -10.71 -4.12 0.36
CA PRO A 112 -12.15 -4.21 0.62
C PRO A 112 -12.97 -4.52 -0.63
N TYR A 113 -12.49 -4.17 -1.83
CA TYR A 113 -13.22 -4.39 -3.08
C TYR A 113 -12.76 -5.64 -3.85
N GLN A 114 -11.68 -6.29 -3.40
CA GLN A 114 -11.08 -7.46 -4.07
C GLN A 114 -10.79 -7.20 -5.57
N ILE A 115 -10.26 -6.01 -5.86
CA ILE A 115 -9.85 -5.55 -7.19
C ILE A 115 -8.34 -5.54 -7.41
N ILE A 116 -7.55 -5.79 -6.38
CA ILE A 116 -6.09 -5.98 -6.49
C ILE A 116 -5.80 -7.47 -6.69
N ASN A 117 -5.32 -7.84 -7.87
CA ASN A 117 -4.88 -9.20 -8.19
C ASN A 117 -3.35 -9.25 -8.22
N TRP A 118 -2.76 -9.98 -7.27
CA TRP A 118 -1.31 -10.23 -7.26
C TRP A 118 -1.00 -11.41 -8.17
N VAL A 119 -0.05 -11.25 -9.09
CA VAL A 119 0.53 -12.37 -9.86
C VAL A 119 2.03 -12.44 -9.61
N THR A 120 2.63 -13.58 -9.97
CA THR A 120 4.08 -13.73 -9.82
C THR A 120 4.80 -12.82 -10.83
N PRO A 121 5.76 -11.98 -10.41
CA PRO A 121 6.59 -11.20 -11.32
C PRO A 121 7.60 -12.07 -12.08
N GLU A 122 8.45 -11.43 -12.89
CA GLU A 122 9.60 -12.10 -13.47
C GLU A 122 10.53 -12.68 -12.39
N GLY A 123 11.16 -13.81 -12.71
CA GLY A 123 12.02 -14.53 -11.78
C GLY A 123 13.25 -13.71 -11.38
N GLY A 124 13.55 -13.69 -10.08
CA GLY A 124 14.68 -12.93 -9.52
C GLY A 124 14.29 -11.58 -8.95
N GLY A 125 13.05 -11.11 -9.17
CA GLY A 125 12.49 -9.95 -8.48
C GLY A 125 11.94 -10.31 -7.09
N GLY A 126 11.82 -9.31 -6.22
CA GLY A 126 11.32 -9.44 -4.85
C GLY A 126 12.38 -9.16 -3.80
N PRO A 127 12.11 -9.52 -2.53
CA PRO A 127 13.04 -9.30 -1.42
C PRO A 127 14.24 -10.26 -1.45
N ASP A 128 15.42 -9.76 -1.06
CA ASP A 128 16.61 -10.60 -0.82
C ASP A 128 16.87 -10.76 0.68
N TYR A 129 16.11 -11.66 1.29
CA TYR A 129 16.21 -11.96 2.71
C TYR A 129 17.43 -12.84 3.02
N LYS A 130 18.48 -12.24 3.62
CA LYS A 130 19.65 -12.97 4.13
C LYS A 130 19.50 -13.29 5.61
N GLY A 131 19.27 -14.57 5.93
CA GLY A 131 19.21 -15.03 7.33
C GLY A 131 18.07 -14.40 8.14
N MET A 132 17.03 -13.95 7.44
CA MET A 132 15.75 -13.55 8.01
C MET A 132 14.89 -14.79 8.28
#